data_AF-A0A955K4E0-F1
#
_entry.id   AF-A0A955K4E0-F1
#
_cell.length_a   1.000
_cell.length_b   1.000
_cell.length_c   1.000
_cell.angle_alpha   90.00
_cell.angle_beta   90.00
_cell.angle_gamma   90.00
#
_symmetry.space_group_name_H-M   'P 1'
#
loop_
_entity.id
_entity.type
_entity.pdbx_description
1 polymer ?
#
loop_
_entity_poly.entity_id
_entity_poly.type
_entity_poly.pdbx_seq_one_letter_code
_entity_poly.pdbx_strand_id
1 'polypeptide(L)'
;MGFIRKSAIKSYKRELSAFNSMIEDVDDRELADLFVFGLWTRAGMQVEGSISLPGNEPYLMPELVAYPILQGQFQGIMKAFQKKGLIREGNSMLFWIFSCRALLYREELKDEINFMWSRVLETKAHWDELLTDIEEENTEIDRDTRIKTLKLALEIQVHVEDDYSPFIK
;
A
#
# COMPACT_ATOMS: atom_id res chain seq x y z
N MET A 1 29.30 5.51 -1.39
CA MET A 1 28.06 4.69 -1.53
C MET A 1 28.46 3.28 -2.00
N GLY A 2 28.19 2.24 -1.19
CA GLY A 2 28.70 0.88 -1.43
C GLY A 2 27.98 0.09 -2.54
N PHE A 3 28.66 -0.91 -3.11
CA PHE A 3 28.17 -1.76 -4.21
C PHE A 3 26.82 -2.43 -3.90
N ILE A 4 26.66 -2.95 -2.67
CA ILE A 4 25.44 -3.63 -2.20
C ILE A 4 24.22 -2.69 -2.26
N ARG A 5 24.36 -1.46 -1.76
CA ARG A 5 23.29 -0.44 -1.80
C ARG A 5 22.89 -0.09 -3.23
N LYS A 6 23.86 0.14 -4.12
CA LYS A 6 23.57 0.45 -5.54
C LYS A 6 22.83 -0.68 -6.23
N SER A 7 23.21 -1.93 -5.97
CA SER A 7 22.54 -3.11 -6.53
C SER A 7 21.10 -3.23 -6.01
N ALA A 8 20.89 -3.04 -4.70
CA ALA A 8 19.56 -3.08 -4.09
C ALA A 8 18.62 -2.01 -4.67
N ILE A 9 19.07 -0.75 -4.75
CA ILE A 9 18.30 0.35 -5.35
C ILE A 9 17.91 0.01 -6.80
N LYS A 10 18.86 -0.48 -7.60
CA LYS A 10 18.61 -0.83 -9.00
C LYS A 10 17.57 -1.95 -9.13
N SER A 11 17.60 -2.95 -8.26
CA SER A 11 16.59 -4.02 -8.24
C SER A 11 15.22 -3.46 -7.87
N TYR A 12 15.15 -2.67 -6.79
CA TYR A 12 13.88 -2.11 -6.32
C TYR A 12 13.24 -1.16 -7.33
N LYS A 13 14.04 -0.29 -7.96
CA LYS A 13 13.56 0.58 -9.04
C LYS A 13 12.98 -0.22 -10.19
N ARG A 14 13.65 -1.31 -10.63
CA ARG A 14 13.12 -2.18 -11.69
C ARG A 14 11.80 -2.83 -11.32
N GLU A 15 11.70 -3.39 -10.11
CA GLU A 15 10.47 -4.03 -9.62
C GLU A 15 9.31 -3.03 -9.55
N LEU A 16 9.58 -1.84 -9.04
CA LEU A 16 8.59 -0.78 -8.95
C LEU A 16 8.19 -0.23 -10.33
N SER A 17 9.14 -0.01 -11.24
CA SER A 17 8.81 0.39 -12.62
C SER A 17 7.93 -0.65 -13.33
N ALA A 18 8.20 -1.94 -13.12
CA ALA A 18 7.36 -3.00 -13.68
C ALA A 18 5.94 -2.99 -13.09
N PHE A 19 5.82 -2.73 -11.79
CA PHE A 19 4.52 -2.55 -11.15
C PHE A 19 3.79 -1.30 -11.64
N ASN A 20 4.50 -0.19 -11.84
CA ASN A 20 3.96 1.05 -12.39
C ASN A 20 3.39 0.83 -13.80
N SER A 21 4.12 0.14 -14.69
CA SER A 21 3.59 -0.22 -16.00
C SER A 21 2.34 -1.10 -15.90
N MET A 22 2.31 -2.04 -14.95
CA MET A 22 1.12 -2.87 -14.73
C MET A 22 -0.09 -2.05 -14.32
N ILE A 23 0.03 -1.13 -13.35
CA ILE A 23 -1.11 -0.32 -12.88
C ILE A 23 -1.51 0.80 -13.87
N GLU A 24 -0.60 1.17 -14.77
CA GLU A 24 -0.89 2.10 -15.87
C GLU A 24 -1.82 1.48 -16.92
N ASP A 25 -1.66 0.18 -17.17
CA ASP A 25 -2.47 -0.58 -18.15
C ASP A 25 -3.81 -1.09 -17.59
N VAL A 26 -4.03 -0.99 -16.28
CA VAL A 26 -5.26 -1.44 -15.58
C VAL A 26 -6.29 -0.30 -15.56
N ASP A 27 -7.57 -0.64 -15.73
CA ASP A 27 -8.63 0.36 -15.69
C ASP A 27 -8.80 0.97 -14.29
N ASP A 28 -9.35 2.19 -14.24
CA ASP A 28 -9.49 2.96 -12.99
C ASP A 28 -10.26 2.21 -11.90
N ARG A 29 -11.29 1.44 -12.28
CA ARG A 29 -12.13 0.72 -11.32
C ARG A 29 -11.42 -0.52 -10.79
N GLU A 30 -10.75 -1.27 -11.65
CA GLU A 30 -9.91 -2.40 -11.27
C GLU A 30 -8.73 -1.97 -10.40
N LEU A 31 -8.10 -0.83 -10.69
CA LEU A 31 -7.02 -0.29 -9.87
C LEU A 31 -7.53 0.14 -8.49
N ALA A 32 -8.67 0.84 -8.44
CA ALA A 32 -9.34 1.21 -7.20
C ALA A 32 -9.70 -0.03 -6.37
N ASP A 33 -10.29 -1.04 -7.00
CA ASP A 33 -10.63 -2.31 -6.37
C ASP A 33 -9.39 -3.02 -5.82
N LEU A 34 -8.31 -3.11 -6.61
CA LEU A 34 -7.06 -3.72 -6.17
C LEU A 34 -6.47 -2.97 -4.97
N PHE A 35 -6.53 -1.64 -4.96
CA PHE A 35 -6.05 -0.82 -3.87
C PHE A 35 -6.89 -0.99 -2.60
N VAL A 36 -8.22 -0.88 -2.69
CA VAL A 36 -9.15 -1.06 -1.56
C VAL A 36 -9.04 -2.49 -1.01
N PHE A 37 -8.91 -3.49 -1.87
CA PHE A 37 -8.65 -4.87 -1.47
C PHE A 37 -7.32 -5.01 -0.73
N GLY A 38 -6.30 -4.21 -1.09
CA GLY A 38 -5.04 -4.11 -0.37
C GLY A 38 -5.17 -3.47 1.01
N LEU A 39 -6.07 -2.49 1.18
CA LEU A 39 -6.42 -1.92 2.48
C LEU A 39 -7.07 -2.99 3.37
N TRP A 40 -8.05 -3.71 2.81
CA TRP A 40 -8.76 -4.79 3.49
C TRP A 40 -7.83 -5.92 3.89
N THR A 41 -7.02 -6.44 2.96
CA THR A 41 -6.06 -7.52 3.22
C THR A 41 -5.14 -7.16 4.38
N ARG A 42 -4.62 -5.93 4.36
CA ARG A 42 -3.76 -5.42 5.43
C ARG A 42 -4.50 -5.31 6.77
N ALA A 43 -5.72 -4.79 6.76
CA ALA A 43 -6.54 -4.67 7.96
C ALA A 43 -6.81 -6.04 8.60
N GLY A 44 -7.17 -7.05 7.80
CA GLY A 44 -7.39 -8.42 8.27
C GLY A 44 -6.14 -9.00 8.92
N MET A 45 -4.98 -8.81 8.30
CA MET A 45 -3.71 -9.24 8.87
C MET A 45 -3.34 -8.53 10.19
N GLN A 46 -3.78 -7.29 10.39
CA GLN A 46 -3.62 -6.60 11.68
C GLN A 46 -4.56 -7.17 12.75
N VAL A 47 -5.81 -7.51 12.38
CA VAL A 47 -6.77 -8.15 13.30
C VAL A 47 -6.26 -9.51 13.75
N GLU A 48 -5.71 -10.30 12.83
CA GLU A 48 -5.12 -11.62 13.13
C GLU A 48 -3.83 -11.54 13.95
N GLY A 49 -3.28 -10.35 14.20
CA GLY A 49 -1.99 -10.17 14.89
C GLY A 49 -0.78 -10.55 14.03
N SER A 50 -0.98 -10.84 12.74
CA SER A 50 0.08 -11.09 11.75
C SER A 50 0.92 -9.84 11.50
N ILE A 51 0.36 -8.66 11.76
CA ILE A 51 1.04 -7.37 11.76
C ILE A 51 0.77 -6.70 13.12
N SER A 52 1.83 -6.39 13.88
CA SER A 52 1.72 -5.63 15.12
C SER A 52 1.85 -4.13 14.82
N LEU A 53 0.92 -3.31 15.34
CA LEU A 53 1.08 -1.86 15.37
C LEU A 53 2.17 -1.48 16.39
N PRO A 54 3.14 -0.67 16.02
CA PRO A 54 4.07 -0.12 17.00
C PRO A 54 3.46 1.10 17.66
N GLY A 55 3.86 1.34 18.91
CA GLY A 55 3.31 2.39 19.76
C GLY A 55 3.46 3.79 19.16
N ASN A 56 2.67 4.72 19.71
CA ASN A 56 2.49 6.13 19.35
C ASN A 56 3.78 6.96 19.19
N GLU A 57 4.59 6.71 18.18
CA GLU A 57 5.68 7.61 17.78
C GLU A 57 5.29 8.43 16.54
N PRO A 58 5.64 9.73 16.49
CA PRO A 58 5.32 10.60 15.37
C PRO A 58 6.19 10.26 14.15
N TYR A 59 5.58 9.78 13.07
CA TYR A 59 6.28 9.43 11.82
C TYR A 59 6.42 10.65 10.90
N LEU A 60 7.58 10.76 10.23
CA LEU A 60 7.98 11.85 9.33
C LEU A 60 7.27 11.80 7.94
N MET A 61 6.40 10.83 7.71
CA MET A 61 5.74 10.61 6.42
C MET A 61 4.28 10.18 6.64
N PRO A 62 3.31 11.07 6.33
CA PRO A 62 1.88 10.86 6.50
C PRO A 62 1.34 9.53 5.94
N GLU A 63 1.77 9.13 4.74
CA GLU A 63 1.35 7.91 4.03
C GLU A 63 1.83 6.62 4.72
N LEU A 64 2.65 6.76 5.75
CA LEU A 64 3.26 5.71 6.55
C LEU A 64 2.91 5.81 8.03
N VAL A 65 1.99 6.70 8.41
CA VAL A 65 1.40 6.74 9.76
C VAL A 65 0.80 5.38 10.16
N ALA A 66 0.50 4.52 9.19
CA ALA A 66 -0.01 3.20 9.43
C ALA A 66 1.07 2.09 9.66
N TYR A 67 2.37 2.36 9.52
CA TYR A 67 3.52 1.46 9.73
C TYR A 67 3.96 0.49 8.61
N PRO A 68 5.29 0.31 8.44
CA PRO A 68 5.88 -0.71 7.58
C PRO A 68 5.67 -2.13 8.10
N ILE A 69 5.09 -2.99 7.26
CA ILE A 69 5.35 -4.42 7.37
C ILE A 69 6.86 -4.59 7.17
N LEU A 70 7.60 -5.07 8.19
CA LEU A 70 9.04 -5.28 8.05
C LEU A 70 9.27 -6.15 6.81
N GLN A 71 10.25 -5.79 5.97
CA GLN A 71 10.48 -6.46 4.68
C GLN A 71 10.54 -8.00 4.81
N GLY A 72 11.08 -8.52 5.91
CA GLY A 72 11.09 -9.95 6.23
C GLY A 72 9.71 -10.55 6.51
N GLN A 73 8.85 -9.85 7.28
CA GLN A 73 7.47 -10.26 7.51
C GLN A 73 6.70 -10.25 6.18
N PHE A 74 6.87 -9.19 5.40
CA PHE A 74 6.22 -9.04 4.11
C PHE A 74 6.60 -10.17 3.12
N GLN A 75 7.88 -10.52 3.05
CA GLN A 75 8.34 -11.65 2.23
C GLN A 75 7.73 -12.98 2.69
N GLY A 76 7.54 -13.17 4.00
CA GLY A 76 6.84 -14.33 4.55
C GLY A 76 5.37 -14.39 4.10
N ILE A 77 4.68 -13.25 4.16
CA ILE A 77 3.28 -13.08 3.73
C ILE A 77 3.14 -13.39 2.24
N MET A 78 3.98 -12.82 1.38
CA MET A 78 3.92 -13.09 -0.07
C MET A 78 4.19 -14.54 -0.40
N LYS A 79 5.16 -15.16 0.27
CA LYS A 79 5.43 -16.60 0.06
C LYS A 79 4.23 -17.43 0.48
N ALA A 80 3.52 -17.05 1.54
CA ALA A 80 2.30 -17.72 1.97
C ALA A 80 1.17 -17.54 0.93
N PHE A 81 0.98 -16.34 0.40
CA PHE A 81 0.00 -16.05 -0.65
C PHE A 81 0.31 -16.82 -1.94
N GLN A 82 1.55 -16.77 -2.42
CA GLN A 82 2.01 -17.53 -3.59
C GLN A 82 1.81 -19.04 -3.41
N LYS A 83 2.16 -19.59 -2.23
CA LYS A 83 1.97 -21.01 -1.92
C LYS A 83 0.49 -21.43 -1.96
N LYS A 84 -0.41 -20.53 -1.58
CA LYS A 84 -1.86 -20.76 -1.56
C LYS A 84 -2.57 -20.38 -2.87
N GLY A 85 -1.86 -19.86 -3.87
CA GLY A 85 -2.46 -19.36 -5.11
C GLY A 85 -3.26 -18.06 -4.93
N LEU A 86 -3.03 -17.33 -3.85
CA LEU A 86 -3.69 -16.05 -3.51
C LEU A 86 -3.03 -14.89 -4.26
N ILE A 87 -3.18 -14.90 -5.59
CA ILE A 87 -2.50 -13.97 -6.51
C ILE A 87 -3.01 -12.54 -6.31
N ARG A 88 -4.33 -12.36 -6.14
CA ARG A 88 -4.95 -11.03 -5.98
C ARG A 88 -4.51 -10.35 -4.68
N GLU A 89 -4.50 -11.10 -3.58
CA GLU A 89 -4.00 -10.67 -2.27
C GLU A 89 -2.53 -10.26 -2.39
N GLY A 90 -1.71 -11.10 -3.04
CA GLY A 90 -0.31 -10.78 -3.31
C GLY A 90 -0.13 -9.48 -4.08
N ASN A 91 -0.88 -9.29 -5.17
CA ASN A 91 -0.78 -8.10 -6.00
C ASN A 91 -1.26 -6.84 -5.27
N SER A 92 -2.37 -6.93 -4.53
CA SER A 92 -2.91 -5.82 -3.73
C SER A 92 -1.94 -5.35 -2.65
N MET A 93 -1.11 -6.25 -2.14
CA MET A 93 -0.13 -5.91 -1.12
C MET A 93 1.13 -5.22 -1.67
N LEU A 94 1.35 -5.21 -2.99
CA LEU A 94 2.52 -4.58 -3.62
C LEU A 94 2.60 -3.07 -3.34
N PHE A 95 1.46 -2.36 -3.28
CA PHE A 95 1.41 -0.93 -2.92
C PHE A 95 2.12 -0.65 -1.59
N TRP A 96 1.88 -1.51 -0.60
CA TRP A 96 2.50 -1.39 0.72
C TRP A 96 4.00 -1.67 0.69
N ILE A 97 4.44 -2.66 -0.09
CA ILE A 97 5.87 -2.98 -0.24
C ILE A 97 6.62 -1.79 -0.77
N PHE A 98 6.15 -1.26 -1.90
CA PHE A 98 6.89 -0.27 -2.63
C PHE A 98 6.94 1.02 -1.83
N SER A 99 5.85 1.38 -1.16
CA SER A 99 5.81 2.48 -0.19
C SER A 99 6.80 2.27 0.98
N CYS A 100 6.90 1.05 1.54
CA CYS A 100 7.87 0.76 2.60
C CYS A 100 9.32 0.80 2.09
N ARG A 101 9.58 0.35 0.86
CA ARG A 101 10.93 0.36 0.28
C ARG A 101 11.37 1.76 -0.14
N ALA A 102 10.42 2.60 -0.55
CA ALA A 102 10.64 4.02 -0.81
C ALA A 102 11.29 4.71 0.39
N LEU A 103 10.90 4.36 1.61
CA LEU A 103 11.49 4.93 2.82
C LEU A 103 13.00 4.74 2.93
N LEU A 104 13.50 3.60 2.48
CA LEU A 104 14.91 3.25 2.60
C LEU A 104 15.77 3.99 1.58
N TYR A 105 15.18 4.43 0.46
CA TYR A 105 15.86 5.01 -0.69
C TYR A 105 15.03 6.14 -1.31
N ARG A 106 14.57 7.07 -0.45
CA ARG A 106 13.56 8.08 -0.80
C ARG A 106 13.93 8.88 -2.03
N GLU A 107 15.15 9.39 -2.06
CA GLU A 107 15.64 10.22 -3.16
C GLU A 107 15.79 9.41 -4.45
N GLU A 108 16.20 8.15 -4.36
CA GLU A 108 16.50 7.34 -5.55
C GLU A 108 15.27 6.67 -6.17
N LEU A 109 14.18 6.53 -5.42
CA LEU A 109 12.92 5.89 -5.85
C LEU A 109 11.75 6.89 -5.95
N LYS A 110 12.01 8.18 -5.73
CA LYS A 110 11.00 9.25 -5.65
C LYS A 110 10.05 9.23 -6.84
N ASP A 111 10.59 9.31 -8.05
CA ASP A 111 9.79 9.45 -9.27
C ASP A 111 8.82 8.27 -9.47
N GLU A 112 9.32 7.06 -9.27
CA GLU A 112 8.49 5.87 -9.43
C GLU A 112 7.40 5.76 -8.35
N ILE A 113 7.71 6.13 -7.11
CA ILE A 113 6.73 6.10 -6.01
C ILE A 113 5.68 7.18 -6.19
N ASN A 114 6.09 8.36 -6.64
CA ASN A 114 5.18 9.46 -6.95
C ASN A 114 4.21 9.06 -8.05
N PHE A 115 4.71 8.43 -9.11
CA PHE A 115 3.86 7.91 -10.17
C PHE A 115 2.83 6.92 -9.62
N MET A 116 3.28 5.93 -8.84
CA MET A 116 2.41 4.90 -8.26
C MET A 116 1.27 5.53 -7.46
N TRP A 117 1.60 6.44 -6.53
CA TRP A 117 0.59 7.08 -5.69
C TRP A 117 -0.29 8.06 -6.44
N SER A 118 0.25 8.82 -7.39
CA SER A 118 -0.56 9.74 -8.21
C SER A 118 -1.62 8.96 -9.00
N ARG A 119 -1.21 7.88 -9.66
CA ARG A 119 -2.09 7.02 -10.44
C ARG A 119 -3.19 6.38 -9.59
N VAL A 120 -2.82 5.89 -8.41
CA VAL A 120 -3.76 5.36 -7.42
C VAL A 120 -4.77 6.46 -7.03
N LEU A 121 -4.30 7.66 -6.71
CA LEU A 121 -5.15 8.76 -6.22
C LEU A 121 -6.10 9.35 -7.27
N GLU A 122 -5.77 9.25 -8.56
CA GLU A 122 -6.71 9.57 -9.64
C GLU A 122 -7.99 8.71 -9.58
N THR A 123 -7.90 7.50 -9.00
CA THR A 123 -9.03 6.58 -8.87
C THR A 123 -9.87 6.79 -7.59
N LYS A 124 -9.62 7.88 -6.82
CA LYS A 124 -10.26 8.15 -5.52
C LYS A 124 -11.79 8.08 -5.54
N ALA A 125 -12.43 8.59 -6.60
CA ALA A 125 -13.89 8.55 -6.71
C ALA A 125 -14.45 7.11 -6.64
N HIS A 126 -13.72 6.13 -7.18
CA HIS A 126 -14.09 4.73 -7.09
C HIS A 126 -13.79 4.13 -5.71
N TRP A 127 -12.82 4.67 -4.97
CA TRP A 127 -12.55 4.22 -3.60
C TRP A 127 -13.73 4.51 -2.71
N ASP A 128 -14.26 5.72 -2.79
CA ASP A 128 -15.36 6.16 -1.92
C ASP A 128 -16.59 5.28 -2.11
N GLU A 129 -16.90 4.90 -3.35
CA GLU A 129 -17.95 3.92 -3.67
C GLU A 129 -17.67 2.54 -3.06
N LEU A 130 -16.47 1.99 -3.28
CA LEU A 130 -16.09 0.67 -2.76
C LEU A 130 -16.03 0.63 -1.22
N LEU A 131 -15.61 1.73 -0.58
CA LEU A 131 -15.56 1.87 0.86
C LEU A 131 -16.96 2.03 1.46
N THR A 132 -17.88 2.68 0.75
CA THR A 132 -19.30 2.74 1.12
C THR A 132 -19.90 1.33 1.12
N ASP A 133 -19.63 0.53 0.08
CA ASP A 133 -20.08 -0.88 0.03
C ASP A 133 -19.57 -1.69 1.24
N ILE A 134 -18.32 -1.44 1.65
CA ILE A 134 -17.72 -2.06 2.84
C ILE A 134 -18.40 -1.58 4.13
N GLU A 135 -18.70 -0.28 4.24
CA GLU A 135 -19.36 0.33 5.40
C GLU A 135 -20.79 -0.19 5.60
N GLU A 136 -21.56 -0.30 4.52
CA GLU A 136 -22.96 -0.75 4.51
C GLU A 136 -23.14 -2.26 4.77
N GLU A 137 -22.06 -2.98 5.08
CA GLU A 137 -22.05 -4.43 5.30
C GLU A 137 -22.46 -5.25 4.07
N ASN A 138 -22.35 -4.67 2.86
CA ASN A 138 -22.60 -5.38 1.60
C ASN A 138 -21.46 -6.36 1.26
N THR A 139 -20.45 -6.48 2.13
CA THR A 139 -19.31 -7.39 2.01
C THR A 139 -19.21 -8.32 3.22
N GLU A 140 -18.82 -9.58 3.00
CA GLU A 140 -18.57 -10.58 4.06
C GLU A 140 -17.26 -10.32 4.81
N ILE A 141 -17.16 -9.19 5.49
CA ILE A 141 -15.98 -8.78 6.27
C ILE A 141 -16.38 -8.67 7.74
N ASP A 142 -15.56 -9.20 8.66
CA ASP A 142 -15.79 -9.04 10.08
C ASP A 142 -15.71 -7.56 10.51
N ARG A 143 -16.41 -7.23 11.59
CA ARG A 143 -16.54 -5.84 12.07
C ARG A 143 -15.20 -5.17 12.36
N ASP A 144 -14.24 -5.90 12.93
CA ASP A 144 -12.96 -5.30 13.35
C ASP A 144 -12.07 -5.01 12.15
N THR A 145 -12.05 -5.92 11.17
CA THR A 145 -11.38 -5.70 9.89
C THR A 145 -11.99 -4.52 9.14
N ARG A 146 -13.33 -4.44 9.08
CA ARG A 146 -14.04 -3.30 8.45
C ARG A 146 -13.65 -1.96 9.05
N ILE A 147 -13.73 -1.82 10.38
CA ILE A 147 -13.37 -0.59 11.10
C ILE A 147 -11.93 -0.18 10.78
N LYS A 148 -11.01 -1.14 10.76
CA LYS A 148 -9.60 -0.88 10.43
C LYS A 148 -9.40 -0.49 8.96
N THR A 149 -10.10 -1.12 8.02
CA THR A 149 -10.05 -0.76 6.60
C THR A 149 -10.48 0.70 6.40
N LEU A 150 -11.63 1.09 6.95
CA LEU A 150 -12.14 2.46 6.84
C LEU A 150 -11.20 3.47 7.51
N LYS A 151 -10.65 3.13 8.67
CA LYS A 151 -9.65 3.96 9.35
C LYS A 151 -8.38 4.17 8.50
N LEU A 152 -7.87 3.10 7.88
CA LEU A 152 -6.70 3.17 7.00
C LEU A 152 -6.99 4.02 5.76
N ALA A 153 -8.17 3.87 5.16
CA ALA A 153 -8.59 4.69 4.03
C ALA A 153 -8.62 6.17 4.40
N LEU A 154 -9.24 6.51 5.53
CA LEU A 154 -9.33 7.88 6.03
C LEU A 154 -7.94 8.48 6.30
N GLU A 155 -7.04 7.73 6.96
CA GLU A 155 -5.67 8.17 7.19
C GLU A 155 -4.96 8.52 5.87
N ILE A 156 -5.09 7.68 4.84
CA ILE A 156 -4.53 7.96 3.51
C ILE A 156 -5.16 9.19 2.90
N GLN A 157 -6.49 9.33 2.96
CA GLN A 157 -7.21 10.46 2.37
C GLN A 157 -6.86 11.80 3.03
N VAL A 158 -6.82 11.85 4.37
CA VAL A 158 -6.44 13.06 5.13
C VAL A 158 -5.02 13.50 4.76
N HIS A 159 -4.11 12.54 4.62
CA HIS A 159 -2.72 12.84 4.29
C HIS A 159 -2.50 13.29 2.84
N VAL A 160 -3.34 12.81 1.92
CA VAL A 160 -3.42 13.30 0.54
C VAL A 160 -3.94 14.74 0.50
N GLU A 161 -4.88 15.09 1.38
CA GLU A 161 -5.50 16.44 1.42
C GLU A 161 -4.63 17.46 2.16
N ASP A 162 -3.93 17.05 3.22
CA ASP A 162 -3.10 17.92 4.04
C ASP A 162 -1.68 18.12 3.49
N ASP A 163 -1.10 17.15 2.76
CA ASP A 163 0.35 17.18 2.51
C ASP A 163 0.84 16.41 1.26
N TYR A 164 0.62 16.97 0.07
CA TYR A 164 1.46 16.64 -1.11
C TYR A 164 2.87 17.27 -1.06
N SER A 165 3.39 17.68 0.10
CA SER A 165 4.53 18.60 0.17
C SER A 165 5.96 18.01 0.18
N PRO A 166 6.28 16.72 0.40
CA PRO A 166 7.67 16.28 0.28
C PRO A 166 7.98 15.52 -1.02
N PHE A 167 6.98 15.24 -1.85
CA PHE A 167 7.13 14.38 -3.02
C PHE A 167 6.85 15.06 -4.37
N ILE A 168 5.98 16.07 -4.43
CA ILE A 168 5.67 16.83 -5.66
C ILE A 168 6.31 18.23 -5.62
N LYS A 169 7.58 18.30 -5.22
CA LYS A 169 8.46 19.43 -5.51
C LYS A 169 9.81 18.93 -5.99
#